data_AF-A0A3S3IQU0-F1
#
_entry.id   AF-A0A3S3IQU0-F1
#
_cell.length_a   1.000
_cell.length_b   1.000
_cell.length_c   1.000
_cell.angle_alpha   90.00
_cell.angle_beta   90.00
_cell.angle_gamma   90.00
#
_symmetry.space_group_name_H-M   'P 1'
#
loop_
_entity.id
_entity.type
_entity.pdbx_description
1 polymer ?
#
loop_
_entity_poly.entity_id
_entity_poly.type
_entity_poly.pdbx_seq_one_letter_code
_entity_poly.pdbx_strand_id
1 'polypeptide(L)'
;ADRRLPACLKSQHVALAAAVGGVLLFSDRVPTTLHYTLAVPLLALAVNALDFAGGPLKGPLSSRPMVMLGLWSYSLYLWQQPFYKFVDERGSAPLPMLAAVFACALASYYIVEKPARGWLNRNW
;
A
#
# COMPACT_ATOMS: atom_id res chain seq x y z
N ALA A 1 -28.95 10.44 -3.34
CA ALA A 1 -29.22 9.12 -3.95
C ALA A 1 -28.67 8.04 -3.04
N ASP A 2 -29.51 7.55 -2.11
CA ASP A 2 -29.18 6.45 -1.20
C ASP A 2 -28.98 5.16 -1.99
N ARG A 3 -27.74 4.93 -2.43
CA ARG A 3 -27.35 3.67 -3.06
C ARG A 3 -27.28 2.62 -1.95
N ARG A 4 -28.40 1.95 -1.67
CA ARG A 4 -28.44 0.76 -0.81
C ARG A 4 -27.56 -0.30 -1.47
N LEU A 5 -26.29 -0.37 -1.05
CA LEU A 5 -25.37 -1.42 -1.49
C LEU A 5 -26.01 -2.79 -1.17
N PRO A 6 -25.99 -3.74 -2.12
CA PRO A 6 -26.57 -5.07 -1.91
C PRO A 6 -25.96 -5.72 -0.66
N ALA A 7 -26.78 -6.40 0.14
CA ALA A 7 -26.38 -6.95 1.44
C ALA A 7 -25.12 -7.84 1.36
N CYS A 8 -24.92 -8.50 0.22
CA CYS A 8 -23.72 -9.30 -0.06
C CYS A 8 -22.42 -8.49 0.03
N LEU A 9 -22.40 -7.23 -0.43
CA LEU A 9 -21.19 -6.38 -0.41
C LEU A 9 -20.81 -5.89 0.99
N LYS A 10 -21.74 -5.91 1.95
CA LYS A 10 -21.49 -5.51 3.34
C LYS A 10 -20.90 -6.63 4.20
N SER A 11 -20.76 -7.83 3.64
CA SER A 11 -20.24 -8.99 4.36
C SER A 11 -18.71 -8.97 4.43
N GLN A 12 -18.17 -9.11 5.64
CA GLN A 12 -16.72 -9.23 5.89
C GLN A 12 -16.03 -10.32 5.05
N HIS A 13 -16.78 -11.38 4.69
CA HIS A 13 -16.28 -12.50 3.92
C HIS A 13 -16.02 -12.12 2.45
N VAL A 14 -16.75 -11.14 1.91
CA VAL A 14 -16.53 -10.65 0.54
C VAL A 14 -15.23 -9.86 0.45
N ALA A 15 -14.94 -9.01 1.44
CA ALA A 15 -13.67 -8.30 1.49
C ALA A 15 -12.47 -9.26 1.58
N LEU A 16 -12.58 -10.29 2.43
CA LEU A 16 -11.55 -11.34 2.57
C LEU A 16 -11.37 -12.15 1.29
N ALA A 17 -12.47 -12.66 0.71
CA ALA A 17 -12.42 -13.47 -0.50
C ALA A 17 -11.88 -12.67 -1.69
N ALA A 18 -12.25 -11.39 -1.80
CA ALA A 18 -11.73 -10.48 -2.81
C ALA A 18 -10.24 -10.17 -2.58
N ALA A 19 -9.79 -9.94 -1.34
CA ALA A 19 -8.38 -9.72 -1.05
C ALA A 19 -7.54 -10.96 -1.40
N VAL A 20 -7.96 -12.14 -0.95
CA VAL A 20 -7.27 -13.41 -1.20
C VAL A 20 -7.26 -13.74 -2.69
N GLY A 21 -8.41 -13.63 -3.36
CA GLY A 21 -8.51 -13.86 -4.80
C GLY A 21 -7.62 -12.92 -5.61
N GLY A 22 -7.51 -11.65 -5.21
CA GLY A 22 -6.70 -10.65 -5.89
C GLY A 22 -5.20 -10.94 -5.75
N VAL A 23 -4.78 -11.31 -4.55
CA VAL A 23 -3.39 -11.70 -4.27
C VAL A 23 -3.01 -12.99 -5.00
N LEU A 24 -3.89 -14.01 -4.99
CA LEU A 24 -3.65 -15.26 -5.70
C LEU A 24 -3.54 -15.05 -7.22
N LEU A 25 -4.38 -14.17 -7.77
CA LEU A 25 -4.29 -13.80 -9.18
C LEU A 25 -2.97 -13.11 -9.52
N PHE A 26 -2.35 -12.39 -8.58
CA PHE A 26 -1.04 -11.74 -8.76
C PHE A 26 0.16 -12.72 -8.75
N SER A 27 -0.06 -14.02 -8.57
CA SER A 27 1.01 -15.01 -8.65
C SER A 27 1.57 -15.13 -10.08
N ASP A 28 2.88 -15.36 -10.21
CA ASP A 28 3.65 -15.51 -11.46
C ASP A 28 3.06 -16.53 -12.45
N ARG A 29 2.15 -17.40 -11.98
CA ARG A 29 1.53 -18.45 -12.79
C ARG A 29 0.36 -17.97 -13.64
N VAL A 30 -0.13 -16.74 -13.43
CA VAL A 30 -1.32 -16.22 -14.08
C VAL A 30 -0.94 -15.32 -15.28
N PRO A 31 -1.62 -15.42 -16.43
CA PRO A 31 -1.41 -14.53 -17.58
C PRO A 31 -1.63 -13.04 -17.24
N THR A 32 -0.79 -12.15 -17.80
CA THR A 32 -0.86 -10.68 -17.63
C THR A 32 -2.23 -10.08 -17.95
N THR A 33 -2.95 -10.62 -18.93
CA THR A 33 -4.31 -10.16 -19.24
C THR A 33 -5.29 -10.36 -18.08
N LEU A 34 -5.17 -11.47 -17.34
CA LEU A 34 -6.03 -11.76 -16.19
C LEU A 34 -5.64 -10.91 -14.98
N HIS A 35 -4.37 -10.53 -14.83
CA HIS A 35 -3.96 -9.56 -13.80
C HIS A 35 -4.70 -8.24 -13.95
N TYR A 36 -4.66 -7.64 -15.15
CA TYR A 36 -5.27 -6.33 -15.37
C TYR A 36 -6.81 -6.36 -15.41
N THR A 37 -7.41 -7.45 -15.90
CA THR A 37 -8.87 -7.51 -16.08
C THR A 37 -9.62 -8.01 -14.84
N LEU A 38 -9.04 -8.92 -14.05
CA LEU A 38 -9.71 -9.51 -12.90
C LEU A 38 -9.05 -9.13 -11.57
N ALA A 39 -7.72 -9.14 -11.47
CA ALA A 39 -7.07 -8.88 -10.19
C ALA A 39 -7.29 -7.42 -9.73
N VAL A 40 -7.16 -6.45 -10.65
CA VAL A 40 -7.34 -5.02 -10.34
C VAL A 40 -8.74 -4.69 -9.79
N PRO A 41 -9.85 -5.02 -10.47
CA PRO A 41 -11.18 -4.71 -9.93
C PRO A 41 -11.50 -5.51 -8.66
N LEU A 42 -10.95 -6.71 -8.52
CA LEU A 42 -11.16 -7.54 -7.34
C LEU A 42 -10.40 -6.99 -6.12
N LEU A 43 -9.20 -6.46 -6.31
CA LEU A 43 -8.47 -5.72 -5.27
C LEU A 43 -9.18 -4.41 -4.91
N ALA A 44 -9.69 -3.67 -5.92
CA ALA A 44 -10.48 -2.46 -5.69
C ALA A 44 -11.76 -2.76 -4.89
N LEU A 45 -12.44 -3.88 -5.19
CA LEU A 45 -13.58 -4.36 -4.42
C LEU A 45 -13.18 -4.70 -2.98
N ALA A 46 -12.03 -5.36 -2.78
CA ALA A 46 -11.53 -5.70 -1.45
C ALA A 46 -11.30 -4.45 -0.59
N VAL A 47 -10.69 -3.41 -1.15
CA VAL A 47 -10.42 -2.14 -0.45
C VAL A 47 -11.73 -1.41 -0.12
N ASN A 48 -12.68 -1.32 -1.06
CA ASN A 48 -13.97 -0.66 -0.81
C ASN A 48 -14.87 -1.44 0.16
N ALA A 49 -14.77 -2.77 0.17
CA ALA A 49 -15.50 -3.62 1.11
C ALA A 49 -14.85 -3.64 2.50
N LEU A 50 -13.58 -3.24 2.62
CA LEU A 50 -12.82 -3.21 3.87
C LEU A 50 -13.45 -2.28 4.92
N ASP A 51 -14.04 -1.17 4.50
CA ASP A 51 -14.73 -0.23 5.40
C ASP A 51 -15.92 -0.87 6.13
N PHE A 52 -16.55 -1.85 5.50
CA PHE A 52 -17.69 -2.61 6.02
C PHE A 52 -17.27 -3.88 6.77
N ALA A 53 -16.00 -4.30 6.67
CA ALA A 53 -15.44 -5.42 7.41
C ALA A 53 -15.17 -5.04 8.88
N GLY A 54 -16.24 -4.78 9.64
CA GLY A 54 -16.15 -4.52 11.07
C GLY A 54 -15.65 -5.76 11.82
N GLY A 55 -14.45 -5.68 12.41
CA GLY A 55 -13.91 -6.71 13.30
C GLY A 55 -12.40 -6.95 13.13
N PRO A 56 -11.95 -8.10 12.56
CA PRO A 56 -10.58 -8.60 12.72
C PRO A 56 -9.53 -8.00 11.79
N LEU A 57 -9.89 -7.51 10.59
CA LEU A 57 -8.94 -6.90 9.64
C LEU A 57 -8.71 -5.42 9.90
N LYS A 58 -9.76 -4.71 10.32
CA LYS A 58 -9.71 -3.27 10.54
C LYS A 58 -8.78 -2.90 11.70
N GLY A 59 -8.76 -3.71 12.76
CA GLY A 59 -7.90 -3.51 13.93
C GLY A 59 -6.40 -3.42 13.61
N PRO A 60 -5.77 -4.47 13.04
CA PRO A 60 -4.35 -4.44 12.70
C PRO A 60 -4.01 -3.45 11.59
N LEU A 61 -4.87 -3.28 10.57
CA LEU A 61 -4.63 -2.30 9.49
C LEU A 61 -4.74 -0.85 9.97
N SER A 62 -5.63 -0.58 10.93
CA SER A 62 -5.78 0.74 11.56
C SER A 62 -4.82 0.96 12.72
N SER A 63 -3.91 0.02 12.99
CA SER A 63 -2.91 0.19 14.03
C SER A 63 -1.95 1.32 13.65
N ARG A 64 -1.54 2.11 14.65
CA ARG A 64 -0.57 3.20 14.47
C ARG A 64 0.68 2.80 13.67
N PRO A 65 1.36 1.66 13.94
CA PRO A 65 2.55 1.30 13.16
C PRO A 65 2.23 0.98 11.69
N MET A 66 1.10 0.32 11.41
CA MET A 66 0.71 -0.01 10.03
C MET A 66 0.37 1.25 9.24
N VAL A 67 -0.35 2.19 9.85
CA VAL A 67 -0.61 3.50 9.25
C VAL A 67 0.69 4.25 9.01
N MET A 68 1.62 4.29 9.99
CA MET A 68 2.92 4.94 9.81
C MET A 68 3.76 4.33 8.69
N LEU A 69 3.78 3.00 8.56
CA LEU A 69 4.44 2.32 7.44
C LEU A 69 3.81 2.69 6.10
N GLY A 70 2.48 2.76 6.04
CA GLY A 70 1.77 3.25 4.86
C GLY A 70 2.15 4.68 4.50
N LEU A 71 2.31 5.56 5.49
CA LEU A 71 2.76 6.94 5.27
C LEU A 71 4.21 7.02 4.78
N TRP A 72 5.10 6.17 5.29
CA TRP A 72 6.49 6.14 4.84
C TRP A 72 6.69 5.44 3.50
N SER A 73 5.71 4.65 3.04
CA SER A 73 5.83 3.81 1.84
C SER A 73 6.25 4.59 0.60
N TYR A 74 5.72 5.81 0.42
CA TYR A 74 6.04 6.66 -0.73
C TYR A 74 7.50 7.11 -0.70
N SER A 75 7.92 7.69 0.43
CA SER A 75 9.31 8.11 0.63
C SER A 75 10.29 6.92 0.53
N LEU A 76 9.95 5.76 1.08
CA LEU A 76 10.77 4.54 0.98
C LEU A 76 10.89 4.06 -0.47
N TYR A 77 9.78 4.02 -1.21
CA TYR A 77 9.78 3.61 -2.61
C TYR A 77 10.71 4.50 -3.46
N LEU A 78 10.65 5.82 -3.26
CA LEU A 78 11.49 6.76 -4.00
C LEU A 78 12.98 6.55 -3.73
N TRP A 79 13.38 6.37 -2.47
CA TRP A 79 14.80 6.22 -2.12
C TRP A 79 15.32 4.80 -2.35
N GLN A 80 14.47 3.78 -2.33
CA GLN A 80 14.87 2.41 -2.63
C GLN A 80 15.49 2.29 -4.03
N GLN A 81 14.90 2.92 -5.05
CA GLN A 81 15.35 2.81 -6.44
C GLN A 81 16.80 3.31 -6.68
N PRO A 82 17.20 4.55 -6.30
CA PRO A 82 18.55 5.04 -6.53
C PRO A 82 19.60 4.23 -5.76
N PHE A 83 19.29 3.83 -4.53
CA PHE A 83 20.20 3.04 -3.71
C PHE A 83 20.34 1.59 -4.21
N TYR A 84 19.26 1.00 -4.73
CA TYR A 84 19.31 -0.30 -5.40
C TYR A 84 20.26 -0.26 -6.61
N LYS A 85 20.10 0.74 -7.49
CA LYS A 85 20.97 0.93 -8.65
C LYS A 85 22.43 1.15 -8.24
N PHE A 86 22.66 1.89 -7.15
CA PHE A 86 24.02 2.14 -6.66
C PHE A 86 24.70 0.87 -6.10
N VAL A 87 23.95 -0.01 -5.44
CA VAL A 87 24.47 -1.32 -4.98
C VAL A 87 24.82 -2.20 -6.18
N ASP A 88 23.94 -2.24 -7.17
CA ASP A 88 24.11 -3.04 -8.39
C ASP A 88 25.35 -2.58 -9.19
N GLU A 89 25.54 -1.27 -9.37
CA GLU A 89 26.66 -0.72 -10.15
C GLU A 89 28.01 -0.71 -9.40
N ARG A 90 28.01 -0.56 -8.06
CA ARG A 90 29.26 -0.42 -7.28
C ARG A 90 29.62 -1.62 -6.41
N GLY A 91 28.82 -2.69 -6.40
CA GLY A 91 29.06 -3.88 -5.58
C GLY A 91 29.11 -3.59 -4.07
N SER A 92 28.39 -2.57 -3.61
CA SER A 92 28.39 -2.16 -2.20
C SER A 92 27.59 -3.12 -1.31
N ALA A 93 27.92 -3.20 -0.03
CA ALA A 93 27.21 -4.08 0.89
C ALA A 93 25.72 -3.66 1.03
N PRO A 94 24.76 -4.60 0.94
CA PRO A 94 23.33 -4.29 0.91
C PRO A 94 22.78 -3.80 2.27
N LEU A 95 23.33 -4.26 3.39
CA LEU A 95 22.91 -3.88 4.75
C LEU A 95 23.08 -2.38 5.05
N PRO A 96 24.27 -1.77 4.89
CA PRO A 96 24.42 -0.33 5.13
C PRO A 96 23.59 0.49 4.14
N MET A 97 23.38 -0.02 2.91
CA MET A 97 22.55 0.68 1.94
C MET A 97 21.08 0.69 2.34
N LEU A 98 20.58 -0.42 2.89
CA LEU A 98 19.22 -0.46 3.42
C LEU A 98 19.04 0.56 4.55
N ALA A 99 20.01 0.67 5.46
CA ALA A 99 20.00 1.69 6.50
C ALA A 99 20.00 3.11 5.91
N ALA A 100 20.78 3.36 4.85
CA ALA A 100 20.80 4.65 4.14
C ALA A 100 19.46 4.96 3.46
N VAL A 101 18.82 3.97 2.81
CA VAL A 101 17.47 4.11 2.23
C VAL A 101 16.48 4.54 3.30
N PHE A 102 16.45 3.84 4.43
CA PHE A 102 15.56 4.18 5.54
C PHE A 102 15.85 5.58 6.09
N ALA A 103 17.12 5.93 6.30
CA ALA A 103 17.50 7.25 6.80
C ALA A 103 17.08 8.38 5.84
N CYS A 104 17.37 8.24 4.54
CA CYS A 104 16.99 9.23 3.53
C CYS A 104 15.48 9.32 3.34
N ALA A 105 14.78 8.18 3.32
CA ALA A 105 13.32 8.14 3.24
C ALA A 105 12.67 8.84 4.43
N LEU A 106 13.15 8.56 5.64
CA LEU A 106 12.61 9.19 6.85
C LEU A 106 12.90 10.70 6.88
N ALA A 107 14.12 11.10 6.51
CA ALA A 107 14.48 12.51 6.39
C ALA A 107 13.59 13.23 5.37
N SER A 108 13.40 12.65 4.19
CA SER A 108 12.54 13.19 3.14
C SER A 108 11.08 13.29 3.59
N TYR A 109 10.56 12.27 4.28
CA TYR A 109 9.21 12.26 4.81
C TYR A 109 8.99 13.40 5.83
N TYR A 110 9.89 13.54 6.80
CA TYR A 110 9.73 14.54 7.87
C TYR A 110 10.02 15.97 7.42
N ILE A 111 10.96 16.17 6.49
CA ILE A 111 11.40 17.51 6.05
C ILE A 111 10.57 18.02 4.87
N VAL A 112 10.11 17.16 3.96
CA VAL A 112 9.44 17.58 2.72
C VAL A 112 7.99 17.14 2.71
N GLU A 113 7.73 15.84 2.83
CA GLU A 113 6.40 15.28 2.60
C GLU A 113 5.38 15.74 3.65
N LYS A 114 5.74 15.64 4.94
CA LYS A 114 4.88 16.03 6.05
C LYS A 114 4.51 17.53 6.04
N PRO A 115 5.44 18.48 5.88
CA PRO A 115 5.06 19.90 5.79
C PRO A 115 4.32 20.23 4.50
N ALA A 116 4.68 19.63 3.37
CA ALA A 116 3.94 19.84 2.12
C ALA A 116 2.49 19.37 2.24
N ARG A 117 2.26 18.19 2.83
CA ARG A 117 0.91 17.67 3.08
C ARG A 117 0.13 18.53 4.07
N GLY A 118 0.79 19.03 5.11
CA GLY A 118 0.20 19.96 6.07
C GLY A 118 -0.15 21.32 5.46
N TRP A 119 0.67 21.82 4.54
CA TRP A 119 0.40 23.05 3.80
C TRP A 119 -0.79 22.87 2.86
N LEU A 120 -0.82 21.78 2.09
CA LEU A 120 -1.90 21.50 1.15
C LEU A 120 -3.25 21.36 1.87
N ASN A 121 -3.34 20.58 2.95
CA ASN A 121 -4.56 20.42 3.74
C ASN A 121 -5.07 21.71 4.42
N ARG A 122 -4.23 22.76 4.50
CA ARG A 122 -4.62 24.06 5.07
C ARG A 122 -5.07 25.05 4.00
N ASN A 123 -4.59 24.89 2.77
CA ASN A 123 -4.75 25.86 1.69
C ASN A 123 -5.77 25.42 0.62
N TRP A 124 -6.22 24.17 0.68
CA TRP A 124 -7.22 23.52 -0.16
C TRP A 124 -8.27 22.85 0.72
#